data_AF-A0A920Q5A6-F1
#
_entry.id   AF-A0A920Q5A6-F1
#
_cell.length_a   1.000
_cell.length_b   1.000
_cell.length_c   1.000
_cell.angle_alpha   90.00
_cell.angle_beta   90.00
_cell.angle_gamma   90.00
#
_symmetry.space_group_name_H-M   'P 1'
#
loop_
_entity.id
_entity.type
_entity.pdbx_description
1 polymer ?
#
loop_
_entity_poly.entity_id
_entity_poly.type
_entity_poly.pdbx_seq_one_letter_code
_entity_poly.pdbx_strand_id
1 'polypeptide(L)'
;MALKPAFGGRLVAEITCTSPTQMATVRAGVFPRGETTTRRPFGADRLVPPGGEPLVRVLERWRDDDSHLLATAPVVVSIGQGVDPVDLPEIRRLSGLLGAELCATRKVTDAGWLPRARQVGITGHAIAPRLCIAIGTSGKFNHSVGLRGGPGPLWASTLIPIANSGAGATSVWSPTGAMPLNRWWSA
;
A
#
# COMPACT_ATOMS: atom_id res chain seq x y z
N MET A 1 23.23 11.56 2.52
CA MET A 1 23.08 10.24 3.15
C MET A 1 21.63 9.78 2.96
N ALA A 2 21.41 8.55 2.51
CA ALA A 2 20.10 7.96 2.30
C ALA A 2 20.07 6.50 2.77
N LEU A 3 18.97 6.09 3.41
CA LEU A 3 18.76 4.70 3.84
C LEU A 3 17.93 3.96 2.80
N LYS A 4 18.43 2.82 2.32
CA LYS A 4 17.76 2.01 1.31
C LYS A 4 17.70 0.54 1.74
N PRO A 5 16.49 -0.05 1.85
CA PRO A 5 16.35 -1.49 2.01
C PRO A 5 16.93 -2.23 0.80
N ALA A 6 17.76 -3.24 1.06
CA ALA A 6 18.38 -4.12 0.08
C ALA A 6 18.06 -5.59 0.39
N PHE A 7 18.37 -6.49 -0.55
CA PHE A 7 18.18 -7.95 -0.38
C PHE A 7 16.77 -8.35 0.07
N GLY A 8 15.76 -7.81 -0.62
CA GLY A 8 14.36 -8.08 -0.29
C GLY A 8 13.95 -7.53 1.08
N GLY A 9 14.64 -6.52 1.61
CA GLY A 9 14.32 -5.89 2.89
C GLY A 9 15.02 -6.51 4.11
N ARG A 10 15.94 -7.45 3.92
CA ARG A 10 16.72 -8.09 5.01
C ARG A 10 17.88 -7.24 5.53
N LEU A 11 18.26 -6.22 4.77
CA LEU A 11 19.34 -5.29 5.11
C LEU A 11 18.89 -3.87 4.82
N VAL A 12 19.28 -2.93 5.66
CA VAL A 12 19.19 -1.50 5.36
C VAL A 12 20.60 -1.00 5.07
N ALA A 13 20.83 -0.54 3.84
CA ALA A 13 22.11 0.03 3.43
C ALA A 13 22.08 1.54 3.62
N GLU A 14 23.16 2.08 4.17
CA GLU A 14 23.44 3.50 4.18
C GLU A 14 24.20 3.88 2.91
N ILE A 15 23.67 4.84 2.15
CA ILE A 15 24.22 5.27 0.87
C ILE A 15 24.54 6.77 0.94
N THR A 16 25.79 7.11 0.64
CA THR A 16 26.26 8.50 0.57
C THR A 16 26.57 8.87 -0.87
N CYS A 17 26.06 10.03 -1.28
CA CYS A 17 26.27 10.61 -2.61
C CYS A 17 27.14 11.85 -2.43
N THR A 18 28.27 11.90 -3.13
CA THR A 18 29.27 12.98 -3.02
C THR A 18 29.16 14.01 -4.14
N SER A 19 28.28 13.81 -5.12
CA SER A 19 28.07 14.79 -6.20
C SER A 19 27.35 16.05 -5.67
N PRO A 20 27.62 17.22 -6.28
CA PRO A 20 26.95 18.47 -5.90
C PRO A 20 25.41 18.37 -5.97
N THR A 21 24.90 17.66 -6.99
CA THR A 21 23.48 17.36 -7.11
C THR A 21 23.20 15.97 -6.57
N GLN A 22 22.32 15.87 -5.58
CA GLN A 22 21.93 14.60 -4.98
C GLN A 22 20.49 14.26 -5.40
N MET A 23 20.31 13.03 -5.90
CA MET A 23 19.00 12.53 -6.32
C MET A 23 18.68 11.25 -5.56
N ALA A 24 17.43 11.12 -5.13
CA ALA A 24 16.92 9.91 -4.52
C ALA A 24 15.49 9.64 -5.00
N THR A 25 15.17 8.38 -5.26
CA THR A 25 13.79 7.94 -5.44
C THR A 25 13.25 7.46 -4.10
N VAL A 26 12.08 7.97 -3.73
CA VAL A 26 11.43 7.63 -2.46
C VAL A 26 10.19 6.80 -2.75
N ARG A 27 10.05 5.68 -2.04
CA ARG A 27 8.84 4.86 -2.12
C ARG A 27 7.66 5.64 -1.52
N ALA A 28 6.54 5.72 -2.23
CA ALA A 28 5.34 6.44 -1.77
C ALA A 28 4.95 6.03 -0.33
N GLY A 29 4.54 6.96 0.52
CA GLY A 29 4.14 6.65 1.91
C GLY A 29 5.27 6.28 2.88
N VAL A 30 6.55 6.46 2.52
CA VAL A 30 7.67 6.39 3.48
C VAL A 30 7.68 7.61 4.42
N PHE A 31 7.29 8.77 3.91
CA PHE A 31 7.14 9.99 4.70
C PHE A 31 5.66 10.29 4.95
N PRO A 32 5.31 10.85 6.12
CA PRO A 32 3.99 11.42 6.32
C PRO A 32 3.70 12.47 5.25
N ARG A 33 2.43 12.58 4.84
CA ARG A 33 2.00 13.70 4.03
C ARG A 33 2.11 14.96 4.90
N GLY A 34 2.82 15.98 4.39
CA GLY A 34 2.90 17.27 5.07
C GLY A 34 1.53 17.94 5.17
N GLU A 35 1.34 18.75 6.21
CA GLU A 35 0.14 19.58 6.34
C GLU A 35 0.08 20.60 5.20
N THR A 36 -1.12 20.80 4.66
CA THR A 36 -1.34 21.84 3.65
C THR A 36 -1.44 23.16 4.38
N THR A 37 -0.32 23.86 4.51
CA THR A 37 -0.32 25.23 5.02
C THR A 37 -0.70 26.18 3.88
N THR A 38 -1.37 27.29 4.19
CA THR A 38 -1.48 28.43 3.27
C THR A 38 -0.07 28.97 3.03
N ARG A 39 0.57 28.42 2.00
CA ARG A 39 1.94 28.75 1.65
C ARG A 39 1.95 30.20 1.17
N ARG A 40 2.90 31.01 1.67
CA ARG A 40 3.18 32.33 1.07
C ARG A 40 3.42 32.14 -0.44
N PRO A 41 3.04 33.12 -1.29
CA PRO A 41 3.37 33.07 -2.71
C PRO A 41 4.87 32.79 -2.88
N PHE A 42 5.19 31.77 -3.67
CA PHE A 42 6.57 31.45 -4.05
C PHE A 42 6.72 31.62 -5.56
N GLY A 43 7.90 32.07 -6.00
CA GLY A 43 8.21 32.16 -7.42
C GLY A 43 8.17 30.78 -8.05
N ALA A 44 7.46 30.66 -9.17
CA ALA A 44 7.46 29.45 -9.99
C ALA A 44 8.13 29.78 -11.32
N ASP A 45 9.30 29.20 -11.55
CA ASP A 45 9.99 29.35 -12.83
C ASP A 45 9.31 28.45 -13.87
N ARG A 46 8.96 29.04 -15.03
CA ARG A 46 8.52 28.25 -16.17
C ARG A 46 9.75 27.79 -16.93
N LEU A 47 10.13 26.53 -16.74
CA LEU A 47 11.20 25.90 -17.51
C LEU A 47 10.67 25.49 -18.89
N VAL A 48 11.39 25.87 -19.94
CA VAL A 48 11.16 25.36 -21.30
C VAL A 48 12.09 24.16 -21.49
N PRO A 49 11.56 22.95 -21.73
CA PRO A 49 12.42 21.79 -21.98
C PRO A 49 13.27 22.03 -23.24
N PRO A 50 14.49 21.48 -23.30
CA PRO A 50 15.31 21.55 -24.49
C PRO A 50 14.53 20.97 -25.69
N GLY A 51 14.57 21.65 -26.83
CA GLY A 51 13.87 21.23 -28.04
C GLY A 51 14.38 19.89 -28.59
N GLY A 52 13.55 19.20 -29.35
CA GLY A 52 13.88 17.93 -30.01
C GLY A 52 12.63 17.10 -30.33
N GLU A 53 12.73 16.24 -31.33
CA GLU A 53 11.68 15.26 -31.65
C GLU A 53 11.62 14.21 -30.53
N PRO A 54 10.45 13.93 -29.93
CA PRO A 54 10.32 12.93 -28.89
C PRO A 54 10.56 11.53 -29.44
N LEU A 55 11.47 10.78 -28.80
CA LEU A 55 11.74 9.37 -29.16
C LEU A 55 10.53 8.45 -28.92
N VAL A 56 9.58 8.88 -28.09
CA VAL A 56 8.41 8.09 -27.70
C VAL A 56 7.15 8.82 -28.13
N ARG A 57 6.36 8.18 -29.00
CA ARG A 57 5.01 8.61 -29.33
C ARG A 57 3.99 7.81 -28.54
N VAL A 58 3.27 8.47 -27.65
CA VAL A 58 2.15 7.86 -26.92
C VAL A 58 0.97 7.75 -27.87
N LEU A 59 0.58 6.51 -28.19
CA LEU A 59 -0.59 6.26 -29.04
C LEU A 59 -1.89 6.34 -28.24
N GLU A 60 -1.90 5.77 -27.03
CA GLU A 60 -3.08 5.68 -26.19
C GLU A 60 -2.70 5.62 -24.70
N ARG A 61 -3.62 6.07 -23.83
CA ARG A 61 -3.53 5.94 -22.37
C ARG A 61 -4.89 5.57 -21.81
N TRP A 62 -4.95 4.49 -21.03
CA TRP A 62 -6.13 4.14 -20.26
C TRP A 62 -5.77 3.83 -18.80
N ARG A 63 -6.78 3.88 -17.93
CA ARG A 63 -6.66 3.51 -16.51
C ARG A 63 -7.72 2.47 -16.22
N ASP A 64 -7.29 1.34 -15.68
CA ASP A 64 -8.15 0.24 -15.26
C ASP A 64 -8.87 0.55 -13.91
N ASP A 65 -8.26 1.42 -13.10
CA ASP A 65 -8.83 1.96 -11.85
C ASP A 65 -8.02 3.21 -11.44
N ASP A 66 -8.51 3.94 -10.43
CA ASP A 66 -7.77 5.04 -9.83
C ASP A 66 -6.81 4.51 -8.73
N SER A 67 -5.57 4.25 -9.14
CA SER A 67 -4.50 3.86 -8.22
C SER A 67 -4.15 4.95 -7.20
N HIS A 68 -4.50 6.23 -7.45
CA HIS A 68 -4.28 7.28 -6.47
C HIS A 68 -5.21 7.16 -5.27
N LEU A 69 -6.46 6.74 -5.47
CA LEU A 69 -7.39 6.48 -4.36
C LEU A 69 -6.81 5.47 -3.39
N LEU A 70 -6.30 4.35 -3.91
CA LEU A 70 -5.65 3.33 -3.12
C LEU A 70 -4.37 3.84 -2.41
N ALA A 71 -3.56 4.65 -3.10
CA ALA A 71 -2.32 5.18 -2.54
C ALA A 71 -2.55 6.11 -1.34
N THR A 72 -3.67 6.83 -1.31
CA THR A 72 -4.03 7.78 -0.24
C THR A 72 -5.06 7.24 0.75
N ALA A 73 -5.49 5.99 0.60
CA ALA A 73 -6.56 5.41 1.40
C ALA A 73 -6.18 5.32 2.90
N PRO A 74 -6.97 5.90 3.81
CA PRO A 74 -6.72 5.79 5.25
C PRO A 74 -7.10 4.40 5.79
N VAL A 75 -8.09 3.74 5.17
CA VAL A 75 -8.54 2.39 5.51
C VAL A 75 -8.57 1.57 4.25
N VAL A 76 -8.10 0.32 4.31
CA VAL A 76 -8.16 -0.62 3.20
C VAL A 76 -8.70 -1.99 3.62
N VAL A 77 -9.38 -2.64 2.68
CA VAL A 77 -9.73 -4.06 2.78
C VAL A 77 -8.89 -4.84 1.77
N SER A 78 -7.98 -5.68 2.26
CA SER A 78 -7.08 -6.50 1.45
C SER A 78 -7.69 -7.87 1.17
N ILE A 79 -7.86 -8.21 -0.11
CA ILE A 79 -8.43 -9.46 -0.58
C ILE A 79 -7.32 -10.40 -1.04
N GLY A 80 -7.35 -11.62 -0.50
CA GLY A 80 -6.47 -12.71 -0.89
C GLY A 80 -7.21 -13.84 -1.60
N GLN A 81 -6.44 -14.83 -2.05
CA GLN A 81 -6.97 -15.97 -2.82
C GLN A 81 -7.89 -16.89 -1.98
N GLY A 82 -7.90 -16.75 -0.64
CA GLY A 82 -8.80 -17.53 0.22
C GLY A 82 -10.25 -17.01 0.25
N VAL A 83 -10.56 -15.93 -0.48
CA VAL A 83 -11.92 -15.45 -0.70
C VAL A 83 -12.55 -16.20 -1.86
N ASP A 84 -13.79 -16.63 -1.70
CA ASP A 84 -14.60 -17.09 -2.83
C ASP A 84 -15.06 -15.86 -3.64
N PRO A 85 -14.87 -15.83 -4.97
CA PRO A 85 -15.35 -14.74 -5.83
C PRO A 85 -16.83 -14.38 -5.63
N VAL A 86 -17.67 -15.34 -5.21
CA VAL A 86 -19.09 -15.10 -4.92
C VAL A 86 -19.30 -14.12 -3.77
N ASP A 87 -18.34 -14.00 -2.85
CA ASP A 87 -18.41 -13.12 -1.68
C ASP A 87 -17.93 -11.68 -1.99
N LEU A 88 -17.33 -11.44 -3.16
CA LEU A 88 -16.80 -10.12 -3.55
C LEU A 88 -17.84 -8.99 -3.52
N PRO A 89 -19.12 -9.19 -3.92
CA PRO A 89 -20.13 -8.15 -3.80
C PRO A 89 -20.37 -7.72 -2.34
N GLU A 90 -20.39 -8.65 -1.40
CA GLU A 90 -20.57 -8.34 0.02
C GLU A 90 -19.32 -7.68 0.62
N ILE A 91 -18.12 -8.11 0.21
CA ILE A 91 -16.87 -7.45 0.60
C ILE A 91 -16.82 -6.00 0.06
N ARG A 92 -17.30 -5.76 -1.17
CA ARG A 92 -17.43 -4.40 -1.72
C ARG A 92 -18.40 -3.56 -0.89
N ARG A 93 -19.53 -4.13 -0.48
CA ARG A 93 -20.50 -3.47 0.40
C ARG A 93 -19.88 -3.10 1.75
N LEU A 94 -19.17 -4.03 2.38
CA LEU A 94 -18.42 -3.80 3.62
C LEU A 94 -17.39 -2.68 3.46
N SER A 95 -16.62 -2.69 2.37
CA SER A 95 -15.65 -1.64 2.06
C SER A 95 -16.31 -0.27 1.98
N GLY A 96 -17.47 -0.18 1.32
CA GLY A 96 -18.26 1.04 1.23
C GLY A 96 -18.73 1.55 2.60
N LEU A 97 -19.22 0.65 3.47
CA LEU A 97 -19.65 1.00 4.83
C LEU A 97 -18.50 1.52 5.71
N LEU A 98 -17.29 1.03 5.48
CA LEU A 98 -16.10 1.44 6.22
C LEU A 98 -15.40 2.68 5.62
N GLY A 99 -15.86 3.18 4.47
CA GLY A 99 -15.12 4.19 3.70
C GLY A 99 -13.71 3.71 3.32
N ALA A 100 -13.56 2.40 3.12
CA ALA A 100 -12.28 1.76 2.83
C ALA A 100 -12.11 1.55 1.32
N GLU A 101 -10.87 1.59 0.87
CA GLU A 101 -10.51 1.19 -0.48
C GLU A 101 -10.17 -0.30 -0.55
N LEU A 102 -10.58 -0.97 -1.62
CA LEU A 102 -10.16 -2.36 -1.85
C LEU A 102 -8.71 -2.41 -2.30
N CYS A 103 -7.98 -3.42 -1.84
CA CYS A 103 -6.68 -3.80 -2.38
C CYS A 103 -6.57 -5.33 -2.45
N ALA A 104 -5.59 -5.82 -3.19
CA ALA A 104 -5.50 -7.25 -3.49
C ALA A 104 -4.08 -7.79 -3.52
N THR A 105 -3.96 -9.08 -3.23
CA THR A 105 -2.75 -9.85 -3.55
C THR A 105 -2.62 -10.02 -5.07
N ARG A 106 -1.39 -10.24 -5.55
CA ARG A 106 -1.13 -10.52 -6.97
C ARG A 106 -1.99 -11.67 -7.53
N LYS A 107 -2.24 -12.72 -6.75
CA LYS A 107 -3.05 -13.86 -7.22
C LYS A 107 -4.49 -13.47 -7.54
N VAL A 108 -5.06 -12.53 -6.77
CA VAL A 108 -6.43 -12.03 -6.96
C VAL A 108 -6.53 -11.18 -8.21
N THR A 109 -5.53 -10.31 -8.46
CA THR A 109 -5.48 -9.48 -9.68
C THR A 109 -5.12 -10.29 -10.92
N ASP A 110 -4.21 -11.27 -10.80
CA ASP A 110 -3.86 -12.18 -11.90
C ASP A 110 -5.06 -13.07 -12.29
N ALA A 111 -5.96 -13.37 -11.34
CA ALA A 111 -7.22 -14.08 -11.58
C ALA A 111 -8.36 -13.18 -12.11
N GLY A 112 -8.12 -11.87 -12.28
CA GLY A 112 -9.11 -10.94 -12.82
C GLY A 112 -10.22 -10.52 -11.85
N TRP A 113 -10.13 -10.84 -10.55
CA TRP A 113 -11.16 -10.49 -9.57
C TRP A 113 -11.16 -8.99 -9.22
N LEU A 114 -9.99 -8.37 -9.31
CA LEU A 114 -9.77 -6.94 -9.13
C LEU A 114 -8.78 -6.41 -10.17
N PRO A 115 -8.88 -5.12 -10.56
CA PRO A 115 -7.93 -4.45 -11.44
C PRO A 115 -6.50 -4.57 -10.95
N ARG A 116 -5.53 -4.59 -11.87
CA ARG A 116 -4.11 -4.65 -11.49
C ARG A 116 -3.65 -3.41 -10.73
N ALA A 117 -4.33 -2.28 -10.94
CA ALA A 117 -4.16 -1.05 -10.16
C ALA A 117 -4.41 -1.26 -8.65
N ARG A 118 -5.18 -2.27 -8.26
CA ARG A 118 -5.48 -2.60 -6.86
C ARG A 118 -4.46 -3.55 -6.21
N GLN A 119 -3.46 -4.02 -6.97
CA GLN A 119 -2.45 -4.94 -6.45
C GLN A 119 -1.53 -4.25 -5.44
N VAL A 120 -1.35 -4.84 -4.26
CA VAL A 120 -0.41 -4.37 -3.23
C VAL A 120 0.69 -5.41 -3.00
N GLY A 121 1.94 -4.93 -2.89
CA GLY A 121 3.09 -5.78 -2.59
C GLY A 121 4.41 -5.29 -3.19
N ILE A 122 5.38 -6.20 -3.31
CA ILE A 122 6.69 -5.93 -3.93
C ILE A 122 6.58 -5.58 -5.42
N THR A 123 5.66 -6.22 -6.13
CA THR A 123 5.38 -6.00 -7.56
C THR A 123 4.15 -5.12 -7.81
N GLY A 124 3.54 -4.60 -6.75
CA GLY A 124 2.34 -3.76 -6.83
C GLY A 124 2.55 -2.41 -6.15
N HIS A 125 1.45 -1.77 -5.76
CA HIS A 125 1.47 -0.54 -5.01
C HIS A 125 2.00 -0.73 -3.59
N ALA A 126 2.55 0.36 -3.10
CA ALA A 126 3.09 0.49 -1.78
C ALA A 126 2.29 1.55 -1.04
N ILE A 127 1.51 1.14 -0.05
CA ILE A 127 0.54 2.00 0.64
C ILE A 127 0.82 2.04 2.14
N ALA A 128 0.32 3.08 2.80
CA ALA A 128 0.48 3.27 4.24
C ALA A 128 -0.86 3.61 4.91
N PRO A 129 -1.84 2.69 4.86
CA PRO A 129 -3.13 2.91 5.50
C PRO A 129 -2.99 2.92 7.03
N ARG A 130 -3.92 3.61 7.70
CA ARG A 130 -4.06 3.57 9.16
C ARG A 130 -4.65 2.24 9.64
N LEU A 131 -5.55 1.65 8.83
CA LEU A 131 -6.17 0.36 9.10
C LEU A 131 -6.19 -0.50 7.83
N CYS A 132 -5.77 -1.75 7.95
CA CYS A 132 -5.84 -2.75 6.88
C CYS A 132 -6.57 -3.99 7.41
N ILE A 133 -7.75 -4.29 6.86
CA ILE A 133 -8.52 -5.49 7.16
C ILE A 133 -8.22 -6.52 6.07
N ALA A 134 -7.69 -7.70 6.41
CA ALA A 134 -7.25 -8.65 5.40
C ALA A 134 -8.12 -9.92 5.38
N ILE A 135 -8.83 -10.14 4.29
CA ILE A 135 -9.79 -11.24 4.10
C ILE A 135 -9.19 -12.25 3.12
N GLY A 136 -9.09 -13.52 3.53
CA GLY A 136 -8.53 -14.60 2.70
C GLY A 136 -7.07 -14.41 2.28
N THR A 137 -6.31 -13.55 2.97
CA THR A 137 -4.87 -13.36 2.72
C THR A 137 -4.03 -14.32 3.56
N SER A 138 -2.87 -14.75 3.02
CA SER A 138 -1.94 -15.64 3.72
C SER A 138 -0.80 -14.90 4.45
N GLY A 139 -0.82 -13.57 4.48
CA GLY A 139 0.23 -12.76 5.12
C GLY A 139 1.63 -12.87 4.49
N LYS A 140 1.76 -13.43 3.28
CA LYS A 140 3.07 -13.63 2.63
C LYS A 140 3.84 -12.31 2.50
N PHE A 141 5.15 -12.39 2.77
CA PHE A 141 6.08 -11.25 2.74
C PHE A 141 5.93 -10.36 1.50
N ASN A 142 5.80 -10.97 0.31
CA ASN A 142 5.68 -10.24 -0.95
C ASN A 142 4.45 -9.33 -1.02
N HIS A 143 3.39 -9.63 -0.27
CA HIS A 143 2.20 -8.77 -0.15
C HIS A 143 2.35 -7.80 1.02
N SER A 144 2.74 -8.28 2.20
CA SER A 144 2.83 -7.46 3.41
C SER A 144 3.87 -6.34 3.32
N VAL A 145 4.97 -6.52 2.55
CA VAL A 145 5.94 -5.44 2.29
C VAL A 145 5.34 -4.24 1.55
N GLY A 146 4.21 -4.44 0.86
CA GLY A 146 3.43 -3.38 0.23
C GLY A 146 2.64 -2.55 1.24
N LEU A 147 2.26 -3.14 2.36
CA LEU A 147 1.49 -2.54 3.45
C LEU A 147 2.47 -2.01 4.52
N ARG A 148 2.83 -0.73 4.46
CA ARG A 148 3.65 -0.10 5.50
C ARG A 148 2.79 0.53 6.57
N GLY A 149 3.32 0.63 7.78
CA GLY A 149 2.64 1.34 8.83
C GLY A 149 2.64 2.84 8.60
N GLY A 150 1.44 3.43 8.64
CA GLY A 150 1.28 4.87 8.70
C GLY A 150 1.96 5.43 9.96
N PRO A 151 2.51 6.65 9.91
CA PRO A 151 3.12 7.31 11.06
C PRO A 151 2.00 7.76 12.01
N GLY A 152 1.64 6.93 12.98
CA GLY A 152 0.68 7.27 14.02
C GLY A 152 0.72 6.29 15.19
N PRO A 153 0.37 6.73 16.41
CA PRO A 153 0.38 5.89 17.62
C PRO A 153 -0.66 4.76 17.60
N LEU A 154 -1.60 4.79 16.64
CA LEU A 154 -2.66 3.80 16.42
C LEU A 154 -2.40 2.99 15.15
N TRP A 155 -1.14 2.61 14.90
CA TRP A 155 -0.89 1.59 13.90
C TRP A 155 -1.36 0.24 14.46
N ALA A 156 -2.56 -0.17 14.05
CA ALA A 156 -3.05 -1.52 14.23
C ALA A 156 -3.28 -2.09 12.83
N SER A 157 -2.32 -2.86 12.32
CA SER A 157 -2.67 -3.83 11.27
C SER A 157 -3.44 -4.95 11.94
N THR A 158 -4.72 -4.72 12.21
CA THR A 158 -5.61 -5.82 12.57
C THR A 158 -5.86 -6.63 11.31
N LEU A 159 -4.94 -7.55 11.02
CA LEU A 159 -5.19 -8.66 10.14
C LEU A 159 -6.28 -9.49 10.84
N ILE A 160 -7.55 -9.26 10.52
CA ILE A 160 -8.64 -10.15 10.92
C ILE A 160 -8.78 -11.17 9.79
N PRO A 161 -8.12 -12.34 9.85
CA PRO A 161 -8.38 -13.37 8.88
C PRO A 161 -9.81 -13.86 9.07
N ILE A 162 -10.72 -13.41 8.21
CA ILE A 162 -12.01 -14.09 8.04
C ILE A 162 -11.69 -15.30 7.16
N ALA A 163 -11.40 -16.43 7.81
CA ALA A 163 -11.19 -17.71 7.14
C ALA A 163 -12.54 -18.36 6.88
N ASN A 164 -12.92 -18.52 5.62
CA ASN A 164 -14.06 -19.35 5.24
C ASN A 164 -13.60 -20.81 5.09
N SER A 165 -13.08 -21.42 6.17
CA SER A 165 -12.90 -22.88 6.32
C SER A 165 -12.18 -23.23 7.63
N GLY A 166 -12.91 -23.75 8.62
CA GLY A 166 -12.50 -24.79 9.60
C GLY A 166 -11.26 -24.67 10.49
N ALA A 167 -10.34 -23.72 10.29
CA ALA A 167 -9.08 -23.64 11.04
C ALA A 167 -9.01 -22.33 11.83
N GLY A 168 -9.36 -22.41 13.12
CA GLY A 168 -9.45 -21.30 14.06
C GLY A 168 -8.11 -20.72 14.51
N ALA A 169 -7.47 -19.93 13.64
CA ALA A 169 -6.32 -19.11 14.03
C ALA A 169 -6.53 -17.63 13.66
N THR A 170 -7.22 -16.89 14.53
CA THR A 170 -7.19 -15.42 14.54
C THR A 170 -5.92 -14.95 15.24
N SER A 171 -4.92 -14.49 14.49
CA SER A 171 -3.75 -13.82 15.04
C SER A 171 -3.63 -12.39 14.52
N VAL A 172 -3.44 -11.44 15.43
CA VAL A 172 -3.15 -10.05 15.11
C VAL A 172 -1.64 -9.95 14.90
N TRP A 173 -1.22 -9.52 13.72
CA TRP A 173 0.20 -9.33 13.41
C TRP A 173 0.62 -7.89 13.76
N SER A 174 1.68 -7.76 14.57
CA SER A 174 2.36 -6.50 14.85
C SER A 174 3.88 -6.63 14.56
N PRO A 175 4.63 -5.52 14.33
CA PRO A 175 6.07 -5.52 14.14
C PRO A 175 6.80 -6.06 15.37
N THR A 176 6.11 -6.07 16.52
CA THR A 176 6.55 -6.63 17.81
C THR A 176 6.16 -8.10 18.03
N GLY A 177 5.54 -8.76 17.04
CA GLY A 177 5.14 -10.17 17.11
C GLY A 177 3.62 -10.40 17.02
N ALA A 178 3.21 -11.66 16.89
CA ALA A 178 1.79 -12.04 16.88
C ALA A 178 1.25 -12.06 18.32
N MET A 179 0.14 -11.36 18.59
CA MET A 179 -0.56 -11.42 19.89
C MET A 179 -2.01 -11.92 19.71
N PRO A 180 -2.54 -12.68 20.69
CA PRO A 180 -3.91 -13.17 20.68
C PRO A 180 -4.93 -12.04 20.86
N LEU A 181 -6.07 -12.17 20.17
CA LEU A 181 -7.15 -11.19 20.06
C LEU A 181 -7.73 -10.74 21.42
N ASN A 182 -7.66 -11.59 22.44
CA ASN A 182 -8.27 -11.38 23.76
C ASN A 182 -7.57 -10.34 24.64
N ARG A 183 -6.39 -9.82 24.24
CA ARG A 183 -5.68 -8.79 25.01
C ARG A 183 -5.96 -7.35 24.58
N TRP A 184 -6.70 -7.13 23.48
CA TRP A 184 -6.98 -5.80 22.96
C TRP A 184 -8.23 -5.13 23.56
N TRP A 185 -9.19 -5.91 24.05
CA TRP A 185 -10.46 -5.39 24.60
C TRP A 185 -10.40 -5.09 26.10
N SER A 186 -9.23 -5.26 26.72
CA SER A 186 -9.05 -5.20 28.18
C SER A 186 -8.17 -4.03 28.64
N ALA A 187 -7.99 -2.99 27.81
CA ALA A 187 -7.25 -1.77 28.14
C ALA A 187 -8.00 -0.53 27.67
#